data_AF-A0A351TKB5-F1
#
_entry.id   AF-A0A351TKB5-F1
#
_cell.length_a   1.000
_cell.length_b   1.000
_cell.length_c   1.000
_cell.angle_alpha   90.00
_cell.angle_beta   90.00
_cell.angle_gamma   90.00
#
_symmetry.space_group_name_H-M   'P 1'
#
loop_
_entity.id
_entity.type
_entity.pdbx_description
1 polymer ?
#
loop_
_entity_poly.entity_id
_entity_poly.type
_entity_poly.pdbx_seq_one_letter_code
_entity_poly.pdbx_strand_id
1 'polypeptide(L)'
;MEKICVQATKDGMAEIIRSLTAHLEACRCSGKDRMEFEIAMEELLVNVVHYAYGDGDGDMTAEYEIIQKDRRNVSARIVITDEGIPYNPLDREDPDIT
;
A
#
# COMPACT_ATOMS: atom_id res chain seq x y z
N MET A 1 -10.80 12.69 -2.38
CA MET A 1 -10.12 11.40 -2.54
C MET A 1 -9.32 11.49 -3.83
N GLU A 2 -8.01 11.35 -3.71
CA GLU A 2 -7.09 11.27 -4.85
C GLU A 2 -6.98 9.81 -5.30
N LYS A 3 -6.61 9.59 -6.56
CA LYS A 3 -6.51 8.26 -7.16
C LYS A 3 -5.25 8.17 -8.00
N ILE A 4 -4.54 7.06 -7.87
CA ILE A 4 -3.43 6.66 -8.73
C ILE A 4 -3.65 5.23 -9.21
N CYS A 5 -3.48 5.00 -10.50
CA CYS A 5 -3.59 3.69 -11.13
C CYS A 5 -2.25 3.36 -11.76
N VAL A 6 -1.68 2.22 -11.40
CA VAL A 6 -0.37 1.76 -11.85
C VAL A 6 -0.43 0.28 -12.18
N GLN A 7 0.53 -0.16 -12.97
CA GLN A 7 0.77 -1.58 -13.15
C GLN A 7 1.14 -2.22 -11.81
N ALA A 8 0.64 -3.43 -11.55
CA ALA A 8 0.91 -4.24 -10.37
C ALA A 8 2.34 -4.81 -10.42
N THR A 9 3.35 -3.93 -10.43
CA THR A 9 4.77 -4.25 -10.49
C THR A 9 5.53 -3.53 -9.37
N LYS A 10 6.78 -3.91 -9.13
CA LYS A 10 7.64 -3.24 -8.13
C LYS A 10 7.76 -1.73 -8.38
N ASP A 11 7.83 -1.31 -9.63
CA ASP A 11 7.92 0.10 -10.00
C ASP A 11 6.61 0.84 -9.70
N GLY A 12 5.46 0.20 -9.98
CA GLY A 12 4.15 0.73 -9.62
C GLY A 12 3.96 0.84 -8.11
N MET A 13 4.41 -0.14 -7.33
CA MET A 13 4.42 -0.06 -5.86
C MET A 13 5.22 1.14 -5.39
N ALA A 14 6.44 1.31 -5.91
CA ALA A 14 7.31 2.40 -5.54
C ALA A 14 6.70 3.78 -5.91
N GLU A 15 5.91 3.85 -6.99
CA GLU A 15 5.18 5.06 -7.37
C GLU A 15 4.08 5.42 -6.37
N ILE A 16 3.25 4.44 -5.96
CA ILE A 16 2.22 4.64 -4.93
C ILE A 16 2.86 5.12 -3.62
N ILE A 17 3.92 4.44 -3.15
CA ILE A 17 4.59 4.76 -1.89
C ILE A 17 5.16 6.18 -1.94
N ARG A 18 5.91 6.52 -3.01
CA ARG A 18 6.47 7.87 -3.18
C ARG A 18 5.39 8.95 -3.17
N SER A 19 4.27 8.72 -3.86
CA SER A 19 3.16 9.68 -3.90
C SER A 19 2.61 9.93 -2.50
N LEU A 20 2.24 8.87 -1.78
CA LEU A 20 1.64 8.95 -0.45
C LEU A 20 2.61 9.57 0.58
N THR A 21 3.88 9.17 0.58
CA THR A 21 4.89 9.74 1.48
C THR A 21 5.10 11.24 1.24
N ALA A 22 5.06 11.70 -0.02
CA ALA A 22 5.18 13.12 -0.34
C ALA A 22 4.04 13.95 0.31
N HIS A 23 2.82 13.41 0.37
CA HIS A 23 1.73 14.05 1.09
C HIS A 23 1.96 14.09 2.60
N LEU A 24 2.47 13.00 3.20
CA LEU A 24 2.80 12.97 4.64
C LEU A 24 3.93 13.96 4.99
N GLU A 25 4.90 14.13 4.11
CA GLU A 25 5.93 15.16 4.22
C GLU A 25 5.34 16.58 4.20
N ALA A 26 4.43 16.86 3.26
CA ALA A 26 3.73 18.14 3.19
C ALA A 26 2.93 18.42 4.47
N CYS A 27 2.36 17.38 5.10
CA CYS A 27 1.68 17.48 6.39
C CYS A 27 2.61 17.60 7.60
N ARG A 28 3.94 17.57 7.39
CA ARG A 28 4.98 17.62 8.43
C ARG A 28 4.94 16.44 9.41
N CYS A 29 4.55 15.25 8.94
CA CYS A 29 4.72 14.01 9.70
C CYS A 29 6.20 13.78 10.02
N SER A 30 6.49 13.14 11.16
CA SER A 30 7.88 12.91 11.57
C SER A 30 8.57 11.91 10.62
N GLY A 31 9.91 11.93 10.59
CA GLY A 31 10.67 10.94 9.82
C GLY A 31 10.36 9.50 10.25
N LYS A 32 10.09 9.28 11.55
CA LYS A 32 9.71 7.99 12.09
C LYS A 32 8.35 7.53 11.57
N ASP A 33 7.33 8.39 11.64
CA ASP A 33 5.96 8.03 11.20
C ASP A 33 5.93 7.74 9.69
N ARG A 34 6.69 8.50 8.90
CA ARG A 34 6.82 8.26 7.45
C ARG A 34 7.50 6.92 7.15
N MET A 35 8.56 6.57 7.88
CA MET A 35 9.23 5.27 7.71
C MET A 35 8.32 4.10 8.10
N GLU A 36 7.60 4.20 9.22
CA GLU A 36 6.63 3.17 9.63
C GLU A 36 5.50 3.03 8.59
N PHE A 37 5.04 4.14 8.03
CA PHE A 37 4.05 4.15 6.94
C PHE A 37 4.57 3.49 5.66
N GLU A 38 5.81 3.80 5.25
CA GLU A 38 6.44 3.20 4.07
C GLU A 38 6.52 1.68 4.19
N ILE A 39 6.97 1.17 5.35
CA ILE A 39 7.03 -0.28 5.63
C ILE A 39 5.64 -0.91 5.55
N ALA A 40 4.63 -0.30 6.18
CA ALA A 40 3.27 -0.84 6.17
C ALA A 40 2.67 -0.87 4.76
N MET A 41 2.94 0.14 3.94
CA MET A 41 2.52 0.20 2.55
C MET A 41 3.26 -0.82 1.68
N GLU A 42 4.56 -1.00 1.90
CA GLU A 42 5.37 -1.99 1.18
C GLU A 42 4.85 -3.41 1.44
N GLU A 43 4.64 -3.80 2.70
CA GLU A 43 4.09 -5.11 3.06
C GLU A 43 2.69 -5.35 2.45
N LEU A 44 1.82 -4.33 2.47
CA LEU A 44 0.49 -4.42 1.87
C LEU A 44 0.55 -4.58 0.35
N LEU A 45 1.43 -3.81 -0.32
CA LEU A 45 1.54 -3.83 -1.77
C LEU A 45 2.31 -5.05 -2.30
N VAL A 46 3.29 -5.58 -1.54
CA VAL A 46 3.92 -6.88 -1.82
C VAL A 46 2.85 -7.97 -1.81
N ASN A 47 1.90 -7.92 -0.86
CA ASN A 47 0.81 -8.88 -0.85
C ASN A 47 -0.04 -8.84 -2.13
N VAL A 48 -0.31 -7.64 -2.65
CA VAL A 48 -1.05 -7.47 -3.92
C VAL A 48 -0.23 -7.96 -5.12
N VAL A 49 0.98 -7.44 -5.30
CA VAL A 49 1.79 -7.74 -6.49
C VAL A 49 2.26 -9.19 -6.53
N HIS A 50 2.74 -9.73 -5.41
CA HIS A 50 3.39 -11.04 -5.41
C HIS A 50 2.39 -12.20 -5.33
N TYR A 51 1.29 -12.04 -4.59
CA TYR A 51 0.32 -13.13 -4.43
C TYR A 51 -0.81 -13.10 -5.46
N ALA A 52 -1.27 -11.91 -5.87
CA ALA A 52 -2.45 -11.82 -6.73
C ALA A 52 -2.11 -12.02 -8.21
N TYR A 53 -0.88 -11.73 -8.63
CA TYR A 53 -0.49 -11.75 -10.05
C TYR A 53 0.61 -12.75 -10.43
N GLY A 54 1.51 -13.15 -9.52
CA GLY A 54 2.61 -14.06 -9.86
C GLY A 54 3.49 -13.50 -10.98
N ASP A 55 3.56 -14.19 -12.13
CA ASP A 55 4.24 -13.75 -13.36
C ASP A 55 3.30 -12.98 -14.33
N GLY A 56 2.04 -12.77 -13.95
CA GLY A 56 1.02 -12.12 -14.78
C GLY A 56 1.06 -10.59 -14.73
N ASP A 57 0.44 -9.98 -15.73
CA ASP A 57 0.26 -8.52 -15.83
C ASP A 57 -1.12 -8.11 -15.30
N GLY A 58 -1.18 -6.99 -14.59
CA GLY A 58 -2.43 -6.41 -14.12
C GLY A 58 -2.26 -4.99 -13.60
N ASP A 59 -3.37 -4.33 -13.31
CA ASP A 59 -3.41 -2.99 -12.74
C ASP A 59 -3.86 -3.03 -11.28
N MET A 60 -3.32 -2.12 -10.49
CA MET A 60 -3.83 -1.82 -9.16
C MET A 60 -4.13 -0.32 -9.03
N THR A 61 -5.17 -0.02 -8.28
CA THR A 61 -5.60 1.35 -7.98
C THR A 61 -5.41 1.62 -6.49
N ALA A 62 -4.74 2.71 -6.16
CA ALA A 62 -4.77 3.29 -4.82
C ALA A 62 -5.67 4.53 -4.81
N GLU A 63 -6.69 4.51 -3.98
CA GLU A 63 -7.51 5.68 -3.64
C GLU A 63 -7.19 6.13 -2.23
N TYR A 64 -6.90 7.41 -2.05
CA TYR A 64 -6.48 7.91 -0.76
C TYR A 64 -7.03 9.28 -0.40
N GLU A 65 -7.09 9.52 0.91
CA GLU A 65 -7.50 10.78 1.52
C GLU A 65 -6.61 11.05 2.73
N ILE A 66 -5.92 12.19 2.72
CA ILE A 66 -5.17 12.68 3.87
C ILE A 66 -6.04 13.68 4.62
N ILE A 67 -6.35 13.36 5.87
CA ILE A 67 -7.20 14.12 6.76
C ILE A 67 -6.29 14.78 7.80
N GLN A 68 -6.04 16.08 7.64
CA GLN A 68 -5.34 16.88 8.62
C GLN A 68 -6.34 17.66 9.49
N LYS A 69 -6.53 17.23 10.75
CA LYS A 69 -7.38 17.95 11.71
C LYS A 69 -6.63 19.11 12.36
N ASP A 70 -5.36 18.90 12.68
CA ASP A 70 -4.44 19.92 13.16
C ASP A 70 -2.98 19.49 12.88
N ARG A 71 -1.99 20.25 13.40
CA ARG A 71 -0.56 20.00 13.15
C ARG A 71 -0.03 18.69 13.75
N ARG A 72 -0.75 18.06 14.68
CA ARG A 72 -0.39 16.81 15.36
C ARG A 72 -1.31 15.65 15.03
N ASN A 73 -2.46 15.93 14.41
CA ASN A 73 -3.48 14.95 14.07
C ASN A 73 -3.62 14.86 12.54
N VAL A 74 -2.75 14.06 11.93
CA VAL A 74 -2.82 13.65 10.53
C VAL A 74 -3.31 12.21 10.48
N SER A 75 -4.27 11.92 9.61
CA SER A 75 -4.76 10.57 9.36
C SER A 75 -4.80 10.32 7.86
N ALA A 76 -4.53 9.09 7.42
CA ALA A 76 -4.66 8.69 6.03
C ALA A 76 -5.70 7.58 5.92
N ARG A 77 -6.64 7.71 4.98
CA ARG A 77 -7.49 6.62 4.53
C ARG A 77 -6.99 6.18 3.17
N ILE A 78 -6.66 4.91 3.01
CA ILE A 78 -6.11 4.34 1.78
C ILE A 78 -6.91 3.08 1.46
N VAL A 79 -7.31 2.96 0.19
CA VAL A 79 -8.01 1.80 -0.35
C VAL A 79 -7.19 1.33 -1.54
N ILE A 80 -6.72 0.09 -1.50
CA ILE A 80 -6.08 -0.57 -2.64
C ILE A 80 -7.10 -1.52 -3.26
N THR A 81 -7.29 -1.40 -4.56
CA THR A 81 -8.12 -2.30 -5.36
C THR A 81 -7.25 -2.93 -6.43
N ASP A 82 -7.28 -4.25 -6.52
CA ASP A 82 -6.65 -5.03 -7.57
C ASP A 82 -7.66 -6.03 -8.18
N GLU A 83 -7.26 -6.65 -9.27
CA GLU A 83 -8.04 -7.64 -10.03
C GLU A 83 -7.33 -9.01 -10.09
N GLY A 84 -6.40 -9.27 -9.17
CA GLY A 84 -5.65 -10.52 -9.14
C GLY A 84 -6.43 -11.66 -8.49
N ILE A 85 -5.76 -12.80 -8.30
CA ILE A 85 -6.36 -14.00 -7.73
C ILE A 85 -6.74 -13.73 -6.26
N PRO A 86 -8.00 -13.94 -5.85
CA PRO A 86 -8.42 -13.74 -4.47
C PRO A 86 -7.60 -14.61 -3.51
N TYR A 87 -7.05 -13.98 -2.47
CA TYR A 87 -6.35 -14.69 -1.41
C TYR A 87 -7.32 -15.48 -0.53
N ASN A 88 -7.14 -16.80 -0.45
CA ASN A 88 -7.86 -17.66 0.49
C ASN A 88 -6.98 -17.95 1.73
N PRO A 89 -7.25 -17.34 2.90
CA PRO A 89 -6.46 -17.55 4.11
C PRO A 89 -6.55 -18.99 4.67
N LEU A 90 -7.52 -19.78 4.23
CA LEU A 90 -7.73 -21.16 4.67
C LEU A 90 -6.94 -22.20 3.85
N ASP A 91 -6.33 -21.78 2.74
CA ASP A 91 -5.53 -22.66 1.87
C ASP A 91 -4.04 -22.71 2.28
N ARG A 92 -3.63 -21.94 3.29
CA ARG A 92 -2.26 -22.03 3.81
C ARG A 92 -2.11 -23.29 4.65
N GLU A 93 -1.12 -24.11 4.32
CA GLU A 93 -0.64 -25.15 5.24
C GLU A 93 -0.25 -24.49 6.57
N ASP A 94 -0.64 -25.11 7.68
CA ASP A 94 -0.27 -24.64 9.01
C ASP A 94 1.25 -24.45 9.09
N PRO A 95 1.75 -23.39 9.77
CA PRO A 95 3.18 -23.17 9.91
C PRO A 95 3.84 -24.39 10.53
N ASP A 96 4.96 -24.84 9.93
CA ASP A 96 5.75 -25.94 10.46
C ASP A 96 6.27 -25.57 11.87
N ILE A 97 5.84 -26.31 12.89
CA ILE A 97 6.18 -26.09 14.31
C ILE A 97 7.26 -27.06 14.82
N THR A 98 7.96 -27.78 13.92
CA THR A 98 8.86 -28.88 14.28
C THR A 98 10.31 -28.46 14.52
#